data_AF-A0A382JIL0-F1
#
_entry.id   AF-A0A382JIL0-F1
#
_cell.length_a   1.000
_cell.length_b   1.000
_cell.length_c   1.000
_cell.angle_alpha   90.00
_cell.angle_beta   90.00
_cell.angle_gamma   90.00
#
_symmetry.space_group_name_H-M   'P 1'
#
loop_
_entity.id
_entity.type
_entity.pdbx_description
1 polymer ?
#
loop_
_entity_poly.entity_id
_entity_poly.type
_entity_poly.pdbx_seq_one_letter_code
_entity_poly.pdbx_strand_id
1 'polypeptide(L)'
;HENISNAVFALDIEDRVPINIVEEADNSLGKIYFFTNIRNLSGERITHRWIYQDRVMADVSFNINGPRWRVWSSKNLWHTWIGEWRVEVLTTDGSVLYEKVFNYVDKE
;
A
#
# COMPACT_ATOMS: atom_id res chain seq x y z
N HIS A 1 14.83 -0.03 -4.79
CA HIS A 1 14.67 -1.49 -4.66
C HIS A 1 14.60 -2.11 -6.04
N GLU A 2 15.31 -3.20 -6.28
CA GLU A 2 15.42 -3.84 -7.60
C GLU A 2 14.12 -4.57 -8.01
N ASN A 3 13.27 -4.91 -7.03
CA ASN A 3 12.05 -5.70 -7.22
C ASN A 3 10.76 -4.86 -7.26
N ILE A 4 10.79 -3.64 -6.73
CA ILE A 4 9.64 -2.72 -6.73
C ILE A 4 10.05 -1.45 -7.44
N SER A 5 9.42 -1.23 -8.59
CA SER A 5 9.73 -0.07 -9.43
C SER A 5 8.89 1.16 -9.10
N ASN A 6 7.71 0.97 -8.53
CA ASN A 6 6.90 2.09 -8.07
C ASN A 6 6.01 1.65 -6.91
N ALA A 7 5.87 2.50 -5.90
CA ALA A 7 5.00 2.30 -4.75
C ALA A 7 4.45 3.65 -4.30
N VAL A 8 3.15 3.86 -4.46
CA VAL A 8 2.51 5.16 -4.23
C VAL A 8 1.16 4.96 -3.56
N PHE A 9 0.81 5.92 -2.70
CA PHE A 9 -0.55 6.04 -2.21
C PHE A 9 -1.36 6.89 -3.17
N ALA A 10 -2.60 6.52 -3.39
CA ALA A 10 -3.51 7.20 -4.29
C ALA A 10 -4.90 7.22 -3.68
N LEU A 11 -5.67 8.25 -4.03
CA LEU A 11 -7.07 8.35 -3.59
C LEU A 11 -7.98 7.47 -4.43
N ASP A 12 -7.58 7.17 -5.66
CA ASP A 12 -8.35 6.31 -6.54
C ASP A 12 -7.45 5.55 -7.53
N ILE A 13 -7.99 4.50 -8.17
CA ILE A 13 -7.27 3.71 -9.17
C ILE A 13 -8.19 3.54 -10.38
N GLU A 14 -7.82 4.22 -11.46
CA GLU A 14 -8.52 4.18 -12.74
C GLU A 14 -7.64 3.43 -13.76
N ASP A 15 -8.22 2.49 -14.52
CA ASP A 15 -7.50 1.70 -15.52
C ASP A 15 -6.20 1.03 -15.01
N ARG A 16 -6.18 0.62 -13.73
CA ARG A 16 -5.00 0.03 -13.05
C ARG A 16 -3.83 1.00 -12.94
N VAL A 17 -4.12 2.29 -12.90
CA VAL A 17 -3.18 3.38 -12.67
C VAL A 17 -3.64 4.16 -11.44
N PRO A 18 -2.74 4.40 -10.46
CA PRO A 18 -3.08 5.25 -9.33
C PRO A 18 -3.28 6.69 -9.81
N ILE A 19 -4.43 7.26 -9.48
CA ILE A 19 -4.75 8.67 -9.72
C ILE A 19 -4.85 9.40 -8.37
N ASN A 20 -4.62 10.71 -8.38
CA ASN A 20 -4.53 11.53 -7.16
C ASN A 20 -3.51 10.93 -6.18
N ILE A 21 -2.25 10.87 -6.62
CA ILE A 21 -1.16 10.37 -5.78
C ILE A 21 -0.94 11.37 -4.65
N VAL A 22 -0.95 10.86 -3.43
CA VAL A 22 -0.78 11.67 -2.23
C VAL A 22 0.24 11.01 -1.31
N GLU A 23 0.91 11.82 -0.49
CA GLU A 23 1.74 11.34 0.63
C GLU A 23 1.06 11.57 1.98
N GLU A 24 -0.03 12.35 1.96
CA GLU A 24 -0.91 12.65 3.08
C GLU A 24 -2.36 12.45 2.66
N ALA A 25 -3.16 11.83 3.54
CA ALA A 25 -4.59 11.69 3.35
C ALA A 25 -5.31 12.42 4.48
N ASP A 26 -6.28 13.27 4.13
CA ASP A 26 -7.13 13.91 5.11
C ASP A 26 -8.32 13.02 5.50
N ASN A 27 -8.91 13.27 6.66
CA ASN A 27 -9.97 12.44 7.19
C ASN A 27 -11.33 12.57 6.48
N SER A 28 -11.44 13.43 5.46
CA SER A 28 -12.58 13.40 4.54
C SER A 28 -12.46 12.26 3.52
N LEU A 29 -11.25 11.69 3.38
CA LEU A 29 -10.98 10.52 2.56
C LEU A 29 -11.23 9.24 3.36
N GLY A 30 -12.42 8.66 3.22
CA GLY A 30 -12.74 7.39 3.88
C GLY A 30 -11.98 6.17 3.34
N LYS A 31 -11.22 6.31 2.26
CA LYS A 31 -10.52 5.20 1.59
C LYS A 31 -9.22 5.68 0.95
N ILE A 32 -8.17 4.90 1.16
CA ILE A 32 -6.88 5.09 0.49
C ILE A 32 -6.49 3.82 -0.25
N TYR A 33 -5.80 3.99 -1.37
CA TYR A 33 -5.22 2.89 -2.14
C TYR A 33 -3.70 2.94 -2.04
N PHE A 34 -3.09 1.77 -1.88
CA PHE A 34 -1.66 1.60 -1.99
C PHE A 34 -1.36 0.78 -3.23
N PHE A 35 -0.80 1.43 -4.24
CA PHE A 35 -0.43 0.82 -5.50
C PHE A 35 1.04 0.43 -5.48
N THR A 36 1.34 -0.78 -5.96
CA THR A 36 2.71 -1.28 -6.06
C THR A 36 2.94 -1.96 -7.41
N ASN A 37 4.03 -1.57 -8.07
CA ASN A 37 4.47 -2.11 -9.34
C ASN A 37 5.71 -2.97 -9.11
N ILE A 38 5.49 -4.28 -9.23
CA ILE A 38 6.43 -5.33 -8.93
C ILE A 38 7.10 -5.80 -10.21
N ARG A 39 8.41 -6.05 -10.14
CA ARG A 39 9.21 -6.62 -11.20
C ARG A 39 10.11 -7.73 -10.65
N ASN A 40 10.42 -8.73 -11.47
CA ASN A 40 11.34 -9.82 -11.13
C ASN A 40 10.95 -10.64 -9.88
N LEU A 41 9.68 -10.69 -9.52
CA LEU A 41 9.14 -11.53 -8.43
C LEU A 41 8.16 -12.58 -8.97
N SER A 42 8.42 -13.11 -10.17
CA SER A 42 7.55 -14.10 -10.80
C SER A 42 7.59 -15.42 -10.02
N GLY A 43 6.43 -15.90 -9.57
CA GLY A 43 6.31 -17.10 -8.75
C GLY A 43 6.28 -16.81 -7.24
N GLU A 44 6.50 -15.57 -6.83
CA GLU A 44 6.43 -15.19 -5.42
C GLU A 44 5.06 -14.68 -5.00
N ARG A 45 4.83 -14.72 -3.68
CA ARG A 45 3.70 -14.07 -3.03
C ARG A 45 4.19 -12.86 -2.28
N ILE A 46 3.51 -11.74 -2.49
CA ILE A 46 3.74 -10.53 -1.71
C ILE A 46 2.53 -10.21 -0.84
N THR A 47 2.76 -9.58 0.31
CA THR A 47 1.70 -9.20 1.25
C THR A 47 1.83 -7.74 1.60
N HIS A 48 0.77 -6.97 1.35
CA HIS A 48 0.63 -5.60 1.84
C HIS A 48 0.10 -5.65 3.27
N ARG A 49 0.97 -5.31 4.22
CA ARG A 49 0.66 -5.24 5.65
C ARG A 49 0.42 -3.78 6.03
N TRP A 50 -0.82 -3.46 6.39
CA TRP A 50 -1.23 -2.16 6.89
C TRP A 50 -1.01 -2.10 8.40
N ILE A 51 -0.23 -1.15 8.85
CA ILE A 51 0.12 -0.92 10.24
C ILE A 51 -0.31 0.49 10.64
N TYR A 52 -0.95 0.58 11.79
CA TYR A 52 -1.32 1.84 12.43
C TYR A 52 -0.92 1.77 13.89
N GLN A 53 -0.18 2.77 14.37
CA GLN A 53 0.30 2.81 15.77
C GLN A 53 0.99 1.50 16.19
N ASP A 54 1.91 1.00 15.37
CA ASP A 54 2.64 -0.27 15.58
C ASP A 54 1.76 -1.53 15.68
N ARG A 55 0.49 -1.44 15.27
CA ARG A 55 -0.44 -2.57 15.22
C ARG A 55 -0.80 -2.92 13.78
N VAL A 56 -0.73 -4.21 13.46
CA VAL A 56 -1.19 -4.72 12.16
C VAL A 56 -2.71 -4.64 12.09
N MET A 57 -3.20 -3.80 11.18
CA MET A 57 -4.62 -3.55 10.95
C MET A 57 -5.21 -4.40 9.83
N ALA A 58 -4.40 -4.82 8.86
CA ALA A 58 -4.79 -5.74 7.79
C ALA A 58 -3.57 -6.28 7.05
N ASP A 59 -3.67 -7.51 6.56
CA ASP A 59 -2.73 -8.12 5.64
C ASP A 59 -3.46 -8.49 4.35
N VAL A 60 -2.90 -8.11 3.20
CA VAL A 60 -3.48 -8.40 1.88
C VAL A 60 -2.43 -9.05 1.01
N SER A 61 -2.58 -10.35 0.74
CA SER A 61 -1.61 -11.13 -0.04
C SER A 61 -2.00 -11.22 -1.52
N PHE A 62 -1.00 -11.14 -2.39
CA PHE A 62 -1.12 -11.24 -3.84
C PHE A 62 -0.13 -12.26 -4.40
N ASN A 63 -0.59 -13.09 -5.32
CA ASN A 63 0.25 -14.06 -6.03
C ASN A 63 0.76 -13.43 -7.33
N ILE A 64 2.07 -13.36 -7.51
CA ILE A 64 2.71 -12.75 -8.67
C ILE A 64 3.05 -13.84 -9.67
N ASN A 65 2.34 -13.86 -10.80
CA ASN A 65 2.48 -14.93 -11.81
C ASN A 65 3.25 -14.48 -13.06
N GLY A 66 3.95 -13.35 -13.01
CA GLY A 66 4.67 -12.82 -14.17
C GLY A 66 5.84 -11.91 -13.82
N PRO A 67 6.70 -11.60 -14.82
CA PRO A 67 7.92 -10.82 -14.62
C PRO A 67 7.64 -9.36 -14.24
N ARG A 68 6.46 -8.84 -14.60
CA ARG A 68 5.96 -7.53 -14.19
C ARG A 68 4.50 -7.68 -13.78
N TRP A 69 4.17 -7.24 -12.59
CA TRP A 69 2.82 -7.32 -12.05
C TRP A 69 2.48 -6.05 -11.28
N ARG A 70 1.23 -5.60 -11.41
CA ARG A 70 0.73 -4.44 -10.68
C ARG A 70 -0.30 -4.94 -9.70
N VAL A 71 -0.10 -4.62 -8.44
CA VAL A 71 -1.05 -4.91 -7.38
C VAL A 71 -1.48 -3.60 -6.74
N TRP A 72 -2.63 -3.64 -6.09
CA TRP A 72 -3.06 -2.57 -5.22
C TRP A 72 -3.90 -3.15 -4.11
N SER A 73 -3.70 -2.64 -2.91
CA SER A 73 -4.60 -2.86 -1.78
C SER A 73 -5.32 -1.56 -1.46
N SER A 74 -6.50 -1.66 -0.88
CA SER A 74 -7.24 -0.50 -0.40
C SER A 74 -7.60 -0.69 1.05
N LYS A 75 -7.53 0.38 1.83
CA LYS A 75 -7.94 0.38 3.24
C LYS A 75 -8.97 1.48 3.44
N ASN A 76 -10.08 1.12 4.08
CA ASN A 76 -11.02 2.12 4.57
C ASN A 76 -10.44 2.71 5.85
N LEU A 77 -10.24 4.03 5.87
CA LEU A 77 -9.69 4.77 7.00
C LEU A 77 -10.85 5.45 7.73
N TRP A 78 -10.97 5.19 9.02
CA TRP A 78 -11.97 5.86 9.85
C TRP A 78 -11.46 7.23 10.24
N HIS A 79 -12.36 8.21 10.34
CA HIS A 79 -12.03 9.60 10.72
C HIS A 79 -11.28 9.72 12.06
N THR A 80 -11.38 8.73 12.94
CA THR A 80 -10.67 8.67 14.22
C THR A 80 -9.26 8.09 14.13
N TRP A 81 -8.86 7.48 13.00
CA TRP A 81 -7.56 6.83 12.85
C TRP A 81 -6.46 7.79 12.36
N ILE A 82 -6.47 9.00 12.90
CA ILE A 82 -5.51 10.08 12.60
C ILE A 82 -4.12 9.68 13.12
N GLY A 83 -3.08 9.95 12.34
CA GLY A 83 -1.68 9.68 12.67
C GLY A 83 -0.90 9.03 11.52
N GLU A 84 0.31 8.57 11.84
CA GLU A 84 1.18 7.85 10.91
C GLU A 84 0.61 6.46 10.64
N TRP A 85 0.45 6.14 9.36
CA TRP A 85 0.18 4.81 8.86
C TRP A 85 1.37 4.31 8.09
N ARG A 86 1.65 3.02 8.21
CA ARG A 86 2.73 2.33 7.52
C ARG A 86 2.18 1.16 6.72
N VAL A 87 2.65 1.02 5.49
CA VAL A 87 2.37 -0.15 4.66
C VAL A 87 3.68 -0.83 4.32
N GLU A 88 3.81 -2.08 4.77
CA GLU A 88 4.95 -2.93 4.47
C GLU A 88 4.57 -3.91 3.35
N VAL A 89 5.50 -4.12 2.43
CA VAL A 89 5.40 -5.13 1.37
C VAL A 89 6.32 -6.27 1.75
N LEU A 90 5.73 -7.37 2.20
CA LEU A 90 6.43 -8.56 2.64
C LEU A 90 6.47 -9.62 1.52
N THR A 91 7.56 -10.38 1.41
CA THR A 91 7.61 -11.59 0.56
C THR A 91 6.99 -12.80 1.25
N THR A 92 6.96 -13.92 0.53
CA THR A 92 6.54 -15.22 1.07
C THR A 92 7.43 -15.68 2.22
N ASP A 93 8.69 -15.27 2.25
CA ASP A 93 9.66 -15.58 3.31
C ASP A 93 9.54 -14.63 4.51
N GLY A 94 8.61 -13.67 4.47
CA GLY A 94 8.41 -12.66 5.52
C GLY A 94 9.44 -11.53 5.51
N SER A 95 10.24 -11.41 4.45
CA SER A 95 11.19 -10.31 4.30
C SER A 95 10.49 -9.06 3.80
N VAL A 96 10.77 -7.90 4.42
CA VAL A 96 10.26 -6.60 3.97
C VAL A 96 11.01 -6.19 2.71
N LEU A 97 10.32 -6.18 1.57
CA LEU A 97 10.87 -5.68 0.31
C LEU A 97 10.84 -4.16 0.25
N TYR A 98 9.80 -3.57 0.82
CA TYR A 98 9.56 -2.14 0.78
C TYR A 98 8.62 -1.75 1.90
N GLU A 99 8.80 -0.55 2.42
CA GLU A 99 7.87 0.07 3.33
C GLU A 99 7.56 1.48 2.86
N LYS A 100 6.34 1.93 3.10
CA LYS A 100 5.95 3.31 2.87
C LYS A 100 5.06 3.80 3.98
N VAL A 101 5.30 5.03 4.40
CA VAL A 101 4.48 5.71 5.38
C VAL A 101 3.64 6.79 4.71
N PHE A 102 2.45 7.04 5.26
CA PHE A 102 1.63 8.19 4.94
C PHE A 102 1.03 8.73 6.23
N ASN A 103 0.83 10.05 6.29
CA ASN A 103 0.14 10.66 7.41
C ASN A 103 -1.35 10.76 7.09
N TYR A 104 -2.18 10.32 8.04
CA TYR A 104 -3.61 10.54 8.00
C TYR A 104 -3.95 11.69 8.94
N VAL A 105 -4.37 12.82 8.41
CA VAL A 105 -4.58 14.06 9.16
C VAL A 105 -6.05 14.43 9.27
N ASP A 106 -6.41 15.18 10.30
CA ASP A 106 -7.73 15.80 10.38
C ASP A 106 -7.85 16.87 9.29
N LYS A 107 -9.01 16.94 8.63
CA LYS A 107 -9.29 18.04 7.72
C LYS A 107 -9.68 19.26 8.54
N GLU A 108 -8.78 20.24 8.61
CA GLU A 108 -9.04 21.57 9.19
C GLU A 108 -10.22 22.30 8.51
#